data_AF-A0A9E8SEP3-F1
#
_entry.id   AF-A0A9E8SEP3-F1
#
_cell.length_a   1.000
_cell.length_b   1.000
_cell.length_c   1.000
_cell.angle_alpha   90.00
_cell.angle_beta   90.00
_cell.angle_gamma   90.00
#
_symmetry.space_group_name_H-M   'P 1'
#
loop_
_entity.id
_entity.type
_entity.pdbx_description
1 polymer ?
#
loop_
_entity_poly.entity_id
_entity_poly.type
_entity_poly.pdbx_seq_one_letter_code
_entity_poly.pdbx_strand_id
1 'polypeptide(L)'
;MNWKVKAFLQKILSTTPLGDYLNHLPATLNRNHHYHVTLYQTHECVRKFSYCNIDLSSHKTALEIGTGYSLVSSIILSLLGFQKIVTVDITKDIKFSTYKKQGYYLDHPKF
;
A
#
# COMPACT_ATOMS: atom_id res chain seq x y z
N MET A 1 25.52 0.88 -7.59
CA MET A 1 24.85 1.70 -8.63
C MET A 1 24.72 3.12 -8.10
N ASN A 2 25.08 4.15 -8.87
CA ASN A 2 24.98 5.54 -8.43
C ASN A 2 23.51 5.94 -8.27
N TRP A 3 23.08 6.26 -7.06
CA TRP A 3 21.68 6.57 -6.73
C TRP A 3 21.12 7.73 -7.57
N LYS A 4 21.97 8.68 -7.98
CA LYS A 4 21.60 9.82 -8.82
C LYS A 4 21.15 9.37 -10.21
N VAL A 5 21.85 8.39 -10.80
CA VAL A 5 21.51 7.81 -12.11
C VAL A 5 20.19 7.06 -12.03
N LYS A 6 19.97 6.30 -10.95
CA LYS A 6 18.71 5.60 -10.70
C LYS A 6 17.53 6.59 -10.59
N ALA A 7 17.69 7.65 -9.79
CA ALA A 7 16.66 8.66 -9.59
C ALA A 7 16.33 9.41 -10.90
N PHE A 8 17.35 9.72 -11.71
CA PHE A 8 17.16 10.38 -12.99
C PHE A 8 16.38 9.51 -13.99
N LEU A 9 16.73 8.22 -14.11
CA LEU A 9 15.98 7.25 -14.92
C LEU A 9 14.53 7.11 -14.45
N GLN A 10 14.31 7.02 -13.14
CA GLN A 10 12.96 6.97 -12.57
C GLN A 10 12.14 8.23 -12.91
N LYS A 11 12.76 9.41 -12.85
CA LYS A 11 12.12 10.67 -13.22
C LYS A 11 11.72 10.73 -14.69
N ILE A 12 12.58 10.24 -15.59
CA ILE A 12 12.25 10.15 -17.03
C ILE A 12 11.10 9.16 -17.24
N LEU A 13 11.20 7.97 -16.65
CA LEU A 13 10.19 6.93 -16.79
C LEU A 13 8.82 7.40 -16.28
N SER A 14 8.76 8.16 -15.18
CA SER A 14 7.50 8.70 -14.65
C SER A 14 6.81 9.75 -15.53
N THR A 15 7.45 10.26 -16.60
CA THR A 15 6.83 11.28 -17.46
C THR A 15 5.81 10.72 -18.44
N THR A 16 5.79 9.42 -18.67
CA THR A 16 4.85 8.76 -19.59
C THR A 16 4.16 7.59 -18.90
N PRO A 17 2.88 7.28 -19.22
CA PRO A 17 2.19 6.12 -18.65
C PRO A 17 2.91 4.78 -18.92
N LEU A 18 3.57 4.66 -20.08
CA LEU A 18 4.35 3.47 -20.44
C LEU A 18 5.64 3.37 -19.61
N GLY A 19 6.36 4.49 -19.46
CA GLY A 19 7.57 4.53 -18.63
C GLY A 19 7.25 4.26 -17.16
N ASP A 20 6.13 4.79 -16.65
CA ASP A 20 5.66 4.55 -15.29
C ASP A 20 5.32 3.06 -15.07
N TYR A 21 4.62 2.45 -16.04
CA TYR A 21 4.37 1.02 -16.06
C TYR A 21 5.67 0.18 -16.06
N LEU A 22 6.66 0.54 -16.87
CA LEU A 22 7.97 -0.12 -16.91
C LEU A 22 8.77 0.10 -15.61
N ASN A 23 8.63 1.25 -14.97
CA ASN A 23 9.27 1.55 -13.68
C ASN A 23 8.69 0.71 -12.54
N HIS A 24 7.40 0.41 -12.58
CA HIS A 24 6.70 -0.41 -11.60
C HIS A 24 6.80 -1.91 -11.88
N LEU A 25 7.16 -2.32 -13.09
CA LEU A 25 7.29 -3.73 -13.49
C LEU A 25 8.27 -4.54 -12.61
N PRO A 26 9.52 -4.07 -12.34
CA PRO A 26 10.45 -4.80 -11.48
C PRO A 26 9.93 -4.97 -10.05
N ALA A 27 9.26 -3.95 -9.50
CA ALA A 27 8.66 -4.02 -8.17
C ALA A 27 7.45 -4.97 -8.16
N THR A 28 6.62 -4.96 -9.20
CA THR A 28 5.42 -5.79 -9.31
C THR A 28 5.68 -7.25 -9.71
N LEU A 29 6.88 -7.57 -10.20
CA LEU A 29 7.32 -8.94 -10.50
C LEU A 29 8.18 -9.57 -9.40
N ASN A 30 8.77 -8.76 -8.53
CA ASN A 30 9.60 -9.27 -7.44
C ASN A 30 8.73 -9.83 -6.30
N ARG A 31 8.81 -11.15 -6.09
CA ARG A 31 8.07 -11.87 -5.04
C ARG A 31 8.39 -11.37 -3.63
N ASN A 32 9.68 -11.24 -3.31
CA ASN A 32 10.13 -10.76 -2.00
C ASN A 32 9.65 -9.32 -1.73
N HIS A 33 9.56 -8.48 -2.77
CA HIS A 33 9.02 -7.13 -2.62
C HIS A 33 7.56 -7.18 -2.15
N HIS A 34 6.71 -7.99 -2.77
CA HIS A 34 5.31 -8.13 -2.33
C HIS A 34 5.21 -8.69 -0.92
N TYR A 35 5.99 -9.72 -0.59
CA TYR A 35 6.03 -10.27 0.77
C TYR A 35 6.36 -9.20 1.82
N HIS A 36 7.44 -8.43 1.62
CA HIS A 36 7.84 -7.40 2.57
C HIS A 36 6.84 -6.25 2.64
N VAL A 37 6.21 -5.86 1.52
CA VAL A 37 5.15 -4.84 1.51
C VAL A 37 3.93 -5.32 2.30
N THR A 38 3.49 -6.56 2.09
CA THR A 38 2.39 -7.16 2.86
C THR A 38 2.71 -7.19 4.34
N LEU A 39 3.89 -7.70 4.71
CA LEU A 39 4.33 -7.77 6.10
C LEU A 39 4.35 -6.39 6.75
N TYR A 40 4.92 -5.38 6.07
CA TYR A 40 4.93 -3.99 6.54
C TYR A 40 3.52 -3.44 6.74
N GLN A 41 2.63 -3.62 5.76
CA GLN A 41 1.25 -3.14 5.84
C GLN A 41 0.49 -3.80 6.99
N THR A 42 0.67 -5.10 7.21
CA THR A 42 0.08 -5.81 8.34
C THR A 42 0.60 -5.27 9.67
N HIS A 43 1.92 -5.06 9.82
CA HIS A 43 2.49 -4.49 11.04
C HIS A 43 1.96 -3.07 11.31
N GLU A 44 1.87 -2.23 10.29
CA GLU A 44 1.31 -0.88 10.44
C GLU A 44 -0.17 -0.91 10.89
N CYS A 45 -0.94 -1.90 10.43
CA CYS A 45 -2.32 -2.08 10.85
C CYS A 45 -2.41 -2.52 12.32
N VAL A 46 -1.59 -3.48 12.73
CA VAL A 46 -1.49 -3.88 14.15
C VAL A 46 -1.04 -2.70 15.02
N ARG A 47 -0.08 -1.90 14.54
CA ARG A 47 0.37 -0.69 15.22
C ARG A 47 -0.77 0.31 15.40
N LYS A 48 -1.58 0.57 14.38
CA LYS A 48 -2.78 1.42 14.47
C LYS A 48 -3.75 0.91 15.54
N PHE A 49 -4.05 -0.38 15.56
CA PHE A 49 -4.85 -0.98 16.63
C PHE A 49 -4.26 -0.74 18.02
N SER A 50 -2.94 -0.94 18.19
CA SER A 50 -2.29 -0.78 19.50
C SER A 50 -2.24 0.67 20.00
N TYR A 51 -2.15 1.64 19.08
CA TYR A 51 -2.05 3.06 19.42
C TYR A 51 -3.40 3.73 19.59
N CYS A 52 -4.43 3.21 18.94
CA CYS A 52 -5.72 3.86 18.92
C CYS A 52 -6.51 3.47 20.18
N ASN A 53 -6.56 4.39 21.15
CA ASN A 53 -7.49 4.31 22.27
C ASN A 53 -8.88 4.80 21.81
N ILE A 54 -9.53 3.99 20.96
CA ILE A 54 -10.73 4.44 20.23
C ILE A 54 -11.97 4.31 21.09
N ASP A 55 -12.52 5.46 21.44
CA ASP A 55 -13.93 5.55 21.81
C ASP A 55 -14.83 5.26 20.59
N LEU A 56 -15.40 4.05 20.54
CA LEU A 56 -16.25 3.56 19.47
C LEU A 56 -17.60 4.31 19.37
N SER A 57 -17.96 5.11 20.37
CA SER A 57 -19.24 5.84 20.40
C SER A 57 -19.24 7.14 19.57
N SER A 58 -18.06 7.60 19.15
CA SER A 58 -17.89 8.88 18.44
C SER A 58 -17.87 8.72 16.92
N HIS A 59 -18.50 9.67 16.22
CA HIS A 59 -18.42 9.76 14.75
C HIS A 59 -17.05 10.31 14.33
N LYS A 60 -16.27 9.51 13.61
CA LYS A 60 -14.89 9.75 13.22
C LYS A 60 -14.71 9.61 11.71
N THR A 61 -13.94 10.55 11.15
CA THR A 61 -13.48 10.49 9.75
C THR A 61 -11.97 10.29 9.74
N ALA A 62 -11.47 9.36 8.93
CA ALA A 62 -10.05 9.15 8.71
C ALA A 62 -9.61 9.72 7.35
N LEU A 63 -8.42 10.32 7.33
CA LEU A 63 -7.68 10.62 6.11
C LEU A 63 -6.46 9.70 6.04
N GLU A 64 -6.38 8.92 4.98
CA GLU A 64 -5.24 8.06 4.68
C GLU A 64 -4.48 8.62 3.48
N ILE A 65 -3.19 8.91 3.67
CA ILE A 65 -2.30 9.40 2.60
C ILE A 65 -1.34 8.27 2.25
N GLY A 66 -1.27 7.90 0.97
CA GLY A 66 -0.44 6.81 0.48
C GLY A 66 -1.06 5.43 0.68
N THR A 67 -2.33 5.26 0.30
CA THR A 67 -3.04 3.96 0.35
C THR A 67 -2.36 2.89 -0.52
N GLY A 68 -1.63 3.32 -1.54
CA GLY A 68 -0.88 2.47 -2.44
C GLY A 68 -1.77 1.46 -3.15
N TYR A 69 -1.23 0.25 -3.35
CA TYR A 69 -1.90 -0.82 -4.08
C TYR A 69 -2.81 -1.71 -3.22
N SER A 70 -3.10 -1.33 -1.96
CA SER A 70 -3.73 -2.21 -0.98
C SER A 70 -4.74 -1.46 -0.12
N LEU A 71 -5.92 -2.05 0.06
CA LEU A 71 -6.99 -1.47 0.89
C LEU A 71 -6.89 -1.89 2.37
N VAL A 72 -5.84 -2.59 2.76
CA VAL A 72 -5.72 -3.17 4.12
C VAL A 72 -5.85 -2.09 5.19
N SER A 73 -5.16 -0.97 5.04
CA SER A 73 -5.23 0.13 6.02
C SER A 73 -6.64 0.71 6.12
N SER A 74 -7.32 0.91 5.00
CA SER A 74 -8.68 1.46 4.96
C SER A 74 -9.70 0.48 5.55
N ILE A 75 -9.56 -0.82 5.29
CA ILE A 75 -10.37 -1.86 5.93
C ILE A 75 -10.17 -1.83 7.45
N ILE A 76 -8.93 -1.70 7.90
CA ILE A 76 -8.61 -1.67 9.33
C ILE A 76 -9.18 -0.42 10.00
N LEU A 77 -9.09 0.74 9.36
CA LEU A 77 -9.76 1.97 9.83
C LEU A 77 -11.28 1.80 9.92
N SER A 78 -11.89 1.07 8.98
CA SER A 78 -13.34 0.77 9.05
C SER A 78 -13.68 -0.13 10.24
N LEU A 79 -12.87 -1.18 10.49
CA LEU A 79 -13.03 -2.06 11.65
C LEU A 79 -12.80 -1.34 12.98
N LEU A 80 -11.98 -0.30 12.98
CA LEU A 80 -11.75 0.61 14.10
C LEU A 80 -12.92 1.59 14.35
N GLY A 81 -14.02 1.50 13.60
CA GLY A 81 -15.23 2.27 13.83
C GLY A 81 -15.27 3.65 13.14
N PHE A 82 -14.35 3.92 12.22
CA PHE A 82 -14.43 5.15 11.41
C PHE A 82 -15.55 5.03 10.37
N GLN A 83 -16.50 5.97 10.41
CA GLN A 83 -17.69 5.97 9.53
C GLN A 83 -17.36 6.49 8.12
N LYS A 84 -16.32 7.32 8.00
CA LYS A 84 -15.85 7.84 6.71
C LYS A 84 -14.34 7.73 6.62
N ILE A 85 -13.86 7.21 5.51
CA ILE A 85 -12.44 7.03 5.24
C ILE A 85 -12.17 7.66 3.89
N VAL A 86 -11.33 8.69 3.88
CA VAL A 86 -10.88 9.37 2.68
C VAL A 86 -9.46 8.92 2.41
N THR A 87 -9.23 8.29 1.28
CA THR A 87 -7.92 7.80 0.85
C THR A 87 -7.38 8.69 -0.26
N VAL A 88 -6.11 9.06 -0.19
CA VAL A 88 -5.40 9.84 -1.21
C VAL A 88 -4.13 9.10 -1.58
N ASP A 89 -3.92 8.85 -2.86
CA ASP A 89 -2.67 8.32 -3.39
C ASP A 89 -2.22 9.14 -4.59
N ILE A 90 -0.90 9.20 -4.81
CA ILE A 90 -0.32 9.89 -5.97
C ILE A 90 -0.57 9.09 -7.26
N THR A 91 -0.76 7.78 -7.13
CA THR A 91 -1.12 6.88 -8.22
C THR A 91 -2.64 6.73 -8.27
N LYS A 92 -3.22 6.77 -9.47
CA LYS A 92 -4.67 6.64 -9.65
C LYS A 92 -5.19 5.21 -9.47
N ASP A 93 -4.29 4.27 -9.16
CA ASP A 93 -4.46 2.85 -9.42
C ASP A 93 -4.51 2.05 -8.11
N ILE A 94 -5.71 1.95 -7.51
CA ILE A 94 -6.00 0.82 -6.63
C ILE A 94 -6.05 -0.42 -7.51
N LYS A 95 -4.91 -1.10 -7.67
CA LYS A 95 -4.80 -2.32 -8.46
C LYS A 95 -5.09 -3.54 -7.56
N PHE A 96 -6.34 -3.96 -7.54
CA PHE A 96 -6.76 -5.21 -6.89
C PHE A 96 -5.96 -6.43 -7.35
N SER A 97 -5.41 -6.42 -8.57
CA SER A 97 -4.51 -7.47 -9.06
C SER A 97 -3.19 -7.55 -8.27
N THR A 98 -2.65 -6.40 -7.85
CA THR A 98 -1.48 -6.34 -6.95
C THR A 98 -1.85 -6.80 -5.55
N TYR A 99 -3.02 -6.42 -5.05
CA TYR A 99 -3.54 -6.90 -3.77
C TYR A 99 -3.73 -8.44 -3.75
N LYS A 100 -4.23 -9.04 -4.83
CA LYS A 100 -4.33 -10.51 -4.94
C LYS A 100 -2.95 -11.20 -4.84
N LYS A 101 -1.92 -10.62 -5.45
CA LYS A 101 -0.55 -11.13 -5.34
C LYS A 101 -0.02 -11.06 -3.91
N GLN A 102 -0.42 -10.03 -3.16
CA GLN A 102 -0.08 -9.86 -1.74
C GLN A 102 -0.84 -10.88 -0.86
N GLY A 103 -2.14 -11.06 -1.09
CA GLY A 103 -2.97 -12.03 -0.37
C GLY A 103 -2.48 -13.47 -0.51
N TYR A 104 -1.94 -13.84 -1.67
CA TYR A 104 -1.34 -15.15 -1.88
C TYR A 104 -0.29 -15.53 -0.83
N TYR A 105 0.53 -14.57 -0.37
CA TYR A 105 1.55 -14.82 0.66
C TYR A 105 0.98 -14.97 2.07
N LEU A 106 -0.21 -14.42 2.34
CA LEU A 106 -0.92 -14.66 3.59
C LEU A 106 -1.43 -16.12 3.64
N ASP A 107 -1.91 -16.62 2.50
CA ASP A 107 -2.41 -17.99 2.37
C ASP A 107 -1.27 -19.03 2.25
N HIS A 108 -0.08 -18.62 1.79
CA HIS A 108 1.07 -19.50 1.51
C HIS A 108 2.40 -18.97 2.08
N PRO A 109 2.56 -18.89 3.42
CA PRO A 109 3.70 -18.22 4.07
C PRO A 109 5.07 -18.91 3.91
N LYS A 110 5.16 -20.02 3.16
CA LYS A 110 6.37 -20.86 3.04
C LYS A 110 7.04 -20.82 1.65
N PHE A 111 6.68 -19.88 0.79
CA PHE A 111 7.28 -19.69 -0.55
C PHE A 111 7.80 -18.27 -0.77
#